data_AF-A0A661ZCB7-F1
#
_entry.id   AF-A0A661ZCB7-F1
#
_cell.length_a   1.000
_cell.length_b   1.000
_cell.length_c   1.000
_cell.angle_alpha   90.00
_cell.angle_beta   90.00
_cell.angle_gamma   90.00
#
_symmetry.space_group_name_H-M   'P 1'
#
loop_
_entity.id
_entity.type
_entity.pdbx_description
1 polymer ?
#
loop_
_entity_poly.entity_id
_entity_poly.type
_entity_poly.pdbx_seq_one_letter_code
_entity_poly.pdbx_strand_id
1 'polypeptide(L)'
;MWVRKSKDELQEDKIAKSKTALKYAAWTFVISISLSIIKDRFIGTGGGTAPWGKPISWHEIHYNIFLYIVFSFLLALAAYKTTTYSKSSTQICNKCNKTQNKGKSSHCKCGGSFINIDLMKWVE
;
A
#
# COMPACT_ATOMS: atom_id res chain seq x y z
N MET A 1 -25.11 -13.07 -9.27
CA MET A 1 -25.47 -12.91 -7.84
C MET A 1 -24.25 -12.80 -6.93
N TRP A 2 -24.32 -11.99 -5.86
CA TRP A 2 -23.26 -11.92 -4.86
C TRP A 2 -23.36 -13.07 -3.86
N VAL A 3 -22.28 -13.83 -3.69
CA VAL A 3 -22.19 -14.96 -2.76
C VAL A 3 -21.01 -14.75 -1.82
N ARG A 4 -21.15 -15.19 -0.56
CA ARG A 4 -20.07 -15.13 0.42
C ARG A 4 -18.93 -16.07 0.01
N LYS A 5 -17.68 -15.58 0.04
CA LYS A 5 -16.49 -16.39 -0.23
C LYS A 5 -16.32 -17.48 0.83
N SER A 6 -15.77 -18.62 0.42
CA SER A 6 -15.37 -19.68 1.35
C SER A 6 -14.16 -19.25 2.20
N LYS A 7 -13.85 -20.00 3.25
CA LYS A 7 -12.65 -19.73 4.06
C LYS A 7 -11.36 -19.88 3.25
N ASP A 8 -11.35 -20.85 2.33
CA ASP A 8 -10.18 -21.17 1.51
C ASP A 8 -9.91 -20.06 0.49
N GLU A 9 -10.97 -19.57 -0.20
CA GLU A 9 -10.87 -18.43 -1.13
C GLU A 9 -10.37 -17.16 -0.43
N LEU A 10 -10.81 -16.94 0.82
CA LEU A 10 -10.34 -15.81 1.63
C LEU A 10 -8.85 -15.93 2.01
N GLN A 11 -8.33 -17.15 2.17
CA GLN A 11 -6.90 -17.35 2.42
C GLN A 11 -6.08 -17.13 1.15
N GLU A 12 -6.53 -17.65 0.02
CA GLU A 12 -5.87 -17.43 -1.28
C GLU A 12 -5.79 -15.94 -1.63
N ASP A 13 -6.89 -15.20 -1.46
CA ASP A 13 -6.92 -13.75 -1.67
C ASP A 13 -5.92 -13.00 -0.78
N LYS A 14 -5.79 -13.42 0.49
CA LYS A 14 -4.81 -12.82 1.42
C LYS A 14 -3.37 -13.08 0.97
N ILE A 15 -3.08 -14.30 0.49
CA ILE A 15 -1.76 -14.66 -0.02
C ILE A 15 -1.46 -13.90 -1.32
N ALA A 16 -2.43 -13.78 -2.23
CA ALA A 16 -2.27 -13.02 -3.47
C ALA A 16 -2.04 -11.52 -3.19
N LYS A 17 -2.80 -10.94 -2.26
CA LYS A 17 -2.62 -9.55 -1.81
C LYS A 17 -1.25 -9.35 -1.16
N SER A 18 -0.79 -10.28 -0.31
CA SER A 18 0.52 -10.15 0.36
C SER A 18 1.69 -10.27 -0.61
N LYS A 19 1.63 -11.16 -1.62
CA LYS A 19 2.63 -11.25 -2.69
C LYS A 19 2.69 -9.97 -3.52
N THR A 20 1.54 -9.41 -3.86
CA THR A 20 1.45 -8.14 -4.59
C THR A 20 2.03 -6.99 -3.75
N ALA A 21 1.66 -6.90 -2.47
CA ALA A 21 2.18 -5.91 -1.54
C ALA A 21 3.71 -6.01 -1.38
N LEU A 22 4.24 -7.24 -1.29
CA LEU A 22 5.69 -7.49 -1.22
C LEU A 22 6.41 -7.01 -2.49
N LYS A 23 5.84 -7.29 -3.67
CA LYS A 23 6.39 -6.82 -4.95
C LYS A 23 6.43 -5.29 -5.00
N TYR A 24 5.36 -4.60 -4.59
CA TYR A 24 5.34 -3.14 -4.52
C TYR A 24 6.38 -2.61 -3.52
N ALA A 25 6.47 -3.19 -2.33
CA ALA A 25 7.44 -2.78 -1.32
C ALA A 25 8.89 -2.94 -1.82
N ALA A 26 9.20 -4.05 -2.51
CA ALA A 26 10.51 -4.26 -3.12
C ALA A 26 10.83 -3.21 -4.20
N TRP A 27 9.87 -2.89 -5.07
CA TRP A 27 10.06 -1.82 -6.06
C TRP A 27 10.23 -0.45 -5.39
N THR A 28 9.45 -0.12 -4.36
CA THR A 28 9.60 1.12 -3.59
C THR A 28 10.98 1.21 -2.95
N PHE A 29 11.52 0.12 -2.41
CA PHE A 29 12.87 0.07 -1.87
C PHE A 29 13.92 0.40 -2.94
N VAL A 30 13.90 -0.29 -4.07
CA VAL A 30 14.88 -0.09 -5.15
C VAL A 30 14.77 1.30 -5.78
N ILE A 31 13.55 1.80 -5.99
CA ILE A 31 13.35 3.13 -6.55
C ILE A 31 13.81 4.21 -5.57
N SER A 32 13.45 4.11 -4.29
CA SER A 32 13.83 5.12 -3.30
C SER A 32 15.35 5.18 -3.11
N ILE A 33 16.05 4.04 -3.04
CA ILE A 33 17.51 4.03 -2.86
C ILE A 33 18.20 4.66 -4.08
N SER A 34 17.72 4.34 -5.27
CA SER A 34 18.24 4.89 -6.53
C SER A 34 18.02 6.39 -6.60
N LEU A 35 16.81 6.87 -6.26
CA LEU A 35 16.49 8.29 -6.23
C LEU A 35 17.30 9.06 -5.19
N SER A 36 17.53 8.49 -4.00
CA SER A 36 18.39 9.10 -2.98
C SER A 36 19.82 9.28 -3.49
N ILE A 37 20.41 8.25 -4.08
CA ILE A 37 21.76 8.32 -4.66
C ILE A 37 21.82 9.34 -5.80
N ILE A 38 20.84 9.34 -6.71
CA ILE A 38 20.76 10.31 -7.82
C ILE A 38 20.62 11.73 -7.29
N LYS A 39 19.76 11.96 -6.29
CA LYS A 39 19.57 13.28 -5.68
C LYS A 39 20.88 13.79 -5.11
N ASP A 40 21.55 13.00 -4.30
CA ASP A 40 22.77 13.45 -3.62
C ASP A 40 23.96 13.58 -4.58
N ARG A 41 23.99 12.78 -5.66
CA ARG A 41 25.05 12.84 -6.67
C ARG A 41 24.91 14.01 -7.66
N PHE A 42 23.69 14.37 -8.06
CA PHE A 42 23.45 15.33 -9.15
C PHE A 42 22.82 16.65 -8.72
N ILE A 43 22.00 16.62 -7.66
CA ILE A 43 21.30 17.80 -7.13
C ILE A 43 22.04 18.37 -5.91
N GLY A 44 22.67 17.47 -5.13
CA GLY A 44 23.32 17.79 -3.87
C GLY A 44 22.32 18.10 -2.75
N THR A 45 22.82 18.18 -1.52
CA THR A 45 22.01 18.57 -0.35
C THR A 45 22.15 20.06 -0.11
N GLY A 46 21.15 20.84 -0.51
CA GLY A 46 21.08 22.28 -0.23
C GLY A 46 20.73 22.51 1.24
N GLY A 47 21.63 23.14 1.99
CA GLY A 47 21.32 23.61 3.34
C GLY A 47 20.46 24.87 3.27
N GLY A 48 19.26 24.84 3.86
CA GLY A 48 18.46 25.98 4.32
C GLY A 48 17.95 27.01 3.29
N THR A 49 18.82 27.56 2.43
CA THR A 49 18.54 28.78 1.65
C THR A 49 18.82 28.67 0.15
N ALA A 50 19.46 27.59 -0.32
CA ALA A 50 19.66 27.33 -1.75
C ALA A 50 18.94 26.05 -2.19
N PRO A 51 18.15 26.08 -3.29
CA PRO A 51 17.41 24.91 -3.77
C PRO A 51 18.33 23.78 -4.29
N TRP A 52 19.61 24.07 -4.54
CA TRP A 52 20.60 23.14 -5.06
C TRP A 52 21.84 23.15 -4.15
N GLY A 53 22.24 21.97 -3.69
CA GLY A 53 23.43 21.81 -2.85
C GLY A 53 24.67 21.51 -3.68
N LYS A 54 25.82 21.40 -3.00
CA LYS A 54 27.01 20.83 -3.64
C LYS A 54 26.78 19.32 -3.85
N PRO A 55 27.02 18.79 -5.06
CA PRO A 55 27.05 17.35 -5.31
C PRO A 55 27.96 16.63 -4.33
N ILE A 56 27.49 15.51 -3.80
CA ILE A 56 28.23 14.69 -2.85
C ILE A 56 29.18 13.76 -3.62
N SER A 57 30.38 13.55 -3.08
CA SER A 57 31.39 12.65 -3.66
C SER A 57 30.97 11.18 -3.52
N TRP A 58 31.47 10.29 -4.39
CA TRP A 58 31.21 8.85 -4.27
C TRP A 58 31.68 8.27 -2.93
N HIS A 59 32.73 8.84 -2.33
CA HIS A 59 33.23 8.45 -1.02
C HIS A 59 32.19 8.74 0.08
N GLU A 60 31.60 9.93 0.07
CA GLU A 60 30.55 10.31 1.03
C GLU A 60 29.27 9.52 0.80
N ILE A 61 28.89 9.23 -0.46
CA ILE A 61 27.76 8.35 -0.78
C ILE A 61 27.96 6.96 -0.18
N HIS A 62 29.17 6.39 -0.29
CA HIS A 62 29.49 5.12 0.35
C HIS A 62 29.39 5.18 1.87
N TYR A 63 29.84 6.26 2.49
CA TYR A 63 29.71 6.43 3.95
C TYR A 63 28.24 6.51 4.39
N ASN A 64 27.40 7.16 3.59
CA ASN A 64 25.97 7.35 3.86
C ASN A 64 25.08 6.21 3.34
N ILE A 65 25.64 5.17 2.71
CA ILE A 65 24.84 4.09 2.09
C ILE A 65 23.92 3.40 3.10
N PHE A 66 24.39 3.25 4.34
CA PHE A 66 23.60 2.67 5.42
C PHE A 66 22.35 3.50 5.72
N LEU A 67 22.46 4.83 5.71
CA LEU A 67 21.30 5.72 5.90
C LEU A 67 20.28 5.58 4.78
N TYR A 68 20.74 5.50 3.52
CA TYR A 68 19.83 5.29 2.39
C TYR A 68 19.10 3.95 2.49
N ILE A 69 19.82 2.87 2.85
CA ILE A 69 19.23 1.55 3.05
C ILE A 69 18.16 1.60 4.15
N VAL A 70 18.47 2.19 5.31
CA VAL A 70 17.52 2.29 6.44
C VAL A 70 16.30 3.11 6.04
N PHE A 71 16.49 4.27 5.40
CA PHE A 71 15.38 5.12 4.96
C PHE A 71 14.48 4.42 3.92
N SER A 72 15.10 3.82 2.90
CA SER A 72 14.40 3.04 1.87
C SER A 72 13.64 1.85 2.47
N PHE A 73 14.22 1.19 3.47
CA PHE A 73 13.57 0.08 4.16
C PHE A 73 12.34 0.54 4.94
N LEU A 74 12.41 1.65 5.67
CA LEU A 74 11.25 2.23 6.36
C LEU A 74 10.13 2.62 5.38
N LEU A 75 10.48 3.21 4.24
CA LEU A 75 9.51 3.53 3.18
C LEU A 75 8.88 2.26 2.59
N ALA A 76 9.67 1.22 2.34
CA ALA A 76 9.17 -0.06 1.84
C ALA A 76 8.22 -0.73 2.84
N LEU A 77 8.52 -0.67 4.14
CA LEU A 77 7.62 -1.15 5.19
C LEU A 77 6.31 -0.35 5.24
N ALA A 78 6.39 0.97 5.09
CA ALA A 78 5.20 1.82 5.02
C ALA A 78 4.33 1.46 3.80
N ALA A 79 4.94 1.28 2.62
CA ALA A 79 4.26 0.87 1.40
C ALA A 79 3.63 -0.53 1.52
N TYR A 80 4.31 -1.48 2.16
CA TYR A 80 3.77 -2.81 2.45
C TYR A 80 2.54 -2.74 3.35
N LYS A 81 2.58 -1.93 4.42
CA LYS A 81 1.43 -1.76 5.31
C LYS A 81 0.27 -1.07 4.62
N THR A 82 0.48 0.00 3.87
CA THR A 82 -0.63 0.71 3.20
C THR A 82 -1.34 -0.16 2.18
N THR A 83 -0.59 -0.94 1.40
CA THR A 83 -1.17 -1.86 0.40
C THR A 83 -1.89 -3.05 1.04
N THR A 84 -1.34 -3.62 2.13
CA THR A 84 -1.95 -4.76 2.82
C THR A 84 -3.18 -4.38 3.64
N TYR A 85 -3.20 -3.17 4.23
CA TYR A 85 -4.27 -2.72 5.11
C TYR A 85 -5.35 -1.87 4.41
N SER A 86 -5.25 -1.66 3.10
CA SER A 86 -6.30 -0.99 2.33
C SER A 86 -7.57 -1.84 2.33
N LYS A 87 -8.46 -1.58 3.30
CA LYS A 87 -9.79 -2.20 3.38
C LYS A 87 -10.72 -1.47 2.43
N SER A 88 -11.50 -2.20 1.65
CA SER A 88 -12.56 -1.56 0.88
C SER A 88 -13.54 -0.85 1.84
N SER A 89 -13.86 0.40 1.50
CA SER A 89 -14.89 1.18 2.18
C SER A 89 -16.30 0.74 1.75
N THR A 90 -16.42 -0.07 0.70
CA THR A 90 -17.70 -0.50 0.16
C THR A 90 -18.24 -1.70 0.94
N GLN A 91 -19.51 -1.62 1.33
CA GLN A 91 -20.27 -2.70 1.94
C GLN A 91 -21.46 -3.04 1.05
N ILE A 92 -21.91 -4.30 1.10
CA ILE A 92 -23.04 -4.81 0.34
C ILE A 92 -24.02 -5.53 1.24
N CYS A 93 -25.32 -5.31 1.02
CA CYS A 93 -26.36 -6.00 1.76
C CYS A 93 -26.47 -7.47 1.33
N ASN A 94 -26.46 -8.38 2.29
CA ASN A 94 -26.56 -9.82 2.05
C ASN A 94 -27.91 -10.32 1.49
N LYS A 95 -28.98 -9.50 1.53
CA LYS A 95 -30.32 -9.88 1.03
C LYS A 95 -30.65 -9.24 -0.31
N CYS A 96 -30.49 -7.92 -0.43
CA CYS A 96 -30.91 -7.16 -1.62
C CYS A 96 -29.75 -6.68 -2.50
N ASN A 97 -28.50 -7.03 -2.17
CA ASN A 97 -27.29 -6.67 -2.93
C ASN A 97 -27.05 -5.16 -3.12
N LYS A 98 -27.75 -4.31 -2.35
CA LYS A 98 -27.51 -2.87 -2.37
C LYS A 98 -26.13 -2.54 -1.80
N THR A 99 -25.37 -1.68 -2.46
CA THR A 99 -24.06 -1.21 -2.01
C THR A 99 -24.18 0.09 -1.21
N GLN A 100 -23.28 0.28 -0.24
CA GLN A 100 -23.12 1.54 0.49
C GLN A 100 -21.65 1.76 0.89
N ASN A 101 -21.27 3.02 1.07
CA ASN A 101 -19.97 3.36 1.65
C ASN A 101 -20.02 3.26 3.18
N LYS A 102 -18.88 2.88 3.76
CA LYS A 102 -18.65 2.77 5.21
C LYS A 102 -19.05 4.06 5.91
N GLY A 103 -19.93 3.96 6.91
CA GLY A 103 -20.41 5.12 7.69
C GLY A 103 -21.94 5.29 7.68
N LYS A 104 -22.66 4.59 6.80
CA LYS A 104 -24.12 4.48 6.86
C LYS A 104 -24.54 3.25 7.67
N SER A 105 -25.76 3.27 8.21
CA SER A 105 -26.33 2.28 9.14
C SER A 105 -25.91 0.82 8.86
N SER A 106 -25.71 0.03 9.92
CA SER A 106 -25.37 -1.40 9.83
C SER A 106 -26.46 -2.25 9.17
N HIS A 107 -27.70 -1.75 9.16
CA HIS A 107 -28.87 -2.43 8.63
C HIS A 107 -29.35 -1.80 7.33
N CYS A 108 -29.75 -2.66 6.40
CA CYS A 108 -30.41 -2.28 5.17
C CYS A 108 -31.92 -2.17 5.37
N LYS A 109 -32.60 -1.38 4.55
CA LYS A 109 -34.06 -1.22 4.55
C LYS A 109 -34.82 -2.54 4.31
N CYS A 110 -34.19 -3.53 3.70
CA CYS A 110 -34.75 -4.88 3.51
C CYS A 110 -34.60 -5.81 4.74
N GLY A 111 -34.06 -5.30 5.85
CA GLY A 111 -33.77 -6.10 7.05
C GLY A 111 -32.52 -6.98 6.92
N GLY A 112 -31.71 -6.81 5.87
CA GLY A 112 -30.40 -7.46 5.73
C GLY A 112 -29.27 -6.68 6.40
N SER A 113 -28.15 -7.35 6.67
CA SER A 113 -26.94 -6.73 7.23
C SER A 113 -25.97 -6.37 6.11
N PHE A 114 -25.27 -5.25 6.26
CA PHE A 114 -24.19 -4.86 5.35
C PHE A 114 -22.88 -5.58 5.71
N ILE A 115 -22.32 -6.29 4.72
CA ILE A 115 -21.07 -7.04 4.83
C ILE A 115 -20.03 -6.37 3.93
N ASN A 116 -18.76 -6.40 4.31
CA ASN A 116 -17.69 -5.83 3.49
C ASN A 116 -17.60 -6.56 2.14
N ILE A 117 -17.46 -5.80 1.04
CA ILE A 117 -17.44 -6.37 -0.32
C ILE A 117 -16.25 -7.32 -0.54
N ASP A 118 -15.14 -7.14 0.19
CA ASP A 118 -13.97 -8.04 0.12
C ASP A 118 -14.34 -9.50 0.48
N LEU A 119 -15.41 -9.72 1.25
CA LEU A 119 -15.89 -11.04 1.68
C LEU A 119 -16.87 -11.69 0.69
N MET A 120 -17.21 -11.00 -0.40
CA MET A 120 -18.20 -11.44 -1.38
C MET A 120 -17.54 -11.66 -2.74
N LYS A 121 -18.08 -12.58 -3.53
CA LYS A 121 -17.74 -12.79 -4.95
C LYS A 121 -18.99 -12.71 -5.81
N TRP A 122 -18.85 -12.28 -7.05
CA TRP A 122 -19.93 -12.34 -8.05
C TRP A 122 -19.89 -13.69 -8.76
N VAL A 123 -21.03 -14.36 -8.84
CA VAL A 123 -21.25 -15.60 -9.60
C VAL A 123 -22.34 -15.30 -10.64
N GLU A 124 -22.15 -15.66 -11.91
CA GLU A 124 -23.18 -15.45 -12.95
C GLU A 124 -24.40 -16.35 -12.75
#